data_AF-K1U0D5-F1
#
_entry.id   AF-K1U0D5-F1
#
_cell.length_a   1.000
_cell.length_b   1.000
_cell.length_c   1.000
_cell.angle_alpha   90.00
_cell.angle_beta   90.00
_cell.angle_gamma   90.00
#
_symmetry.space_group_name_H-M   'P 1'
#
loop_
_entity.id
_entity.type
_entity.pdbx_description
1 polymer ?
#
loop_
_entity_poly.entity_id
_entity_poly.type
_entity_poly.pdbx_seq_one_letter_code
_entity_poly.pdbx_strand_id
1 'polypeptide(L)' 'HNGLKHIAATLGTQDYARLRFGIGNDFPRGGQIDFVLGHFTDEDLKTMDERVATACDIIKSFCLAGISITMNQYNKK' A
#
# COMPACT_ATOMS: atom_id res chain seq x y z
N HIS A 1 -5.03 -6.27 8.68
CA HIS A 1 -4.20 -7.02 7.72
C HIS A 1 -3.86 -8.40 8.29
N ASN A 2 -4.63 -9.42 7.92
CA ASN A 2 -4.37 -10.79 8.37
C ASN A 2 -3.10 -11.36 7.72
N GLY A 3 -2.84 -11.03 6.45
CA GLY A 3 -1.62 -11.46 5.74
C GLY A 3 -0.32 -10.97 6.37
N LEU A 4 -0.24 -9.69 6.77
CA LEU A 4 0.98 -9.16 7.42
C LEU A 4 1.28 -9.85 8.77
N LYS A 5 0.24 -10.20 9.54
CA LYS A 5 0.42 -10.95 10.78
C LYS A 5 1.00 -12.34 10.50
N HIS A 6 0.54 -13.00 9.44
CA HIS A 6 1.05 -14.31 9.03
C HIS A 6 2.51 -14.22 8.58
N ILE A 7 2.86 -13.24 7.74
CA ILE A 7 4.24 -13.04 7.27
C ILE A 7 5.19 -12.81 8.45
N ALA A 8 4.82 -11.92 9.39
CA ALA A 8 5.64 -11.67 10.57
C ALA A 8 5.79 -12.91 11.45
N ALA A 9 4.73 -13.72 11.60
CA ALA A 9 4.79 -14.97 12.35
C ALA A 9 5.67 -16.03 11.65
N THR A 10 5.60 -16.15 10.33
CA THR A 10 6.42 -17.08 9.54
C THR A 10 7.90 -16.69 9.56
N LEU A 11 8.21 -15.39 9.46
CA LEU A 11 9.59 -14.90 9.43
C LEU A 11 10.20 -14.74 10.84
N GLY A 12 9.37 -14.70 11.89
CA GLY A 12 9.81 -14.41 13.26
C GLY A 12 10.28 -12.96 13.46
N THR A 13 10.09 -12.09 12.47
CA THR A 13 10.53 -10.68 12.49
C THR A 13 9.54 -9.78 11.73
N GLN A 14 9.56 -8.50 12.07
CA GLN A 14 8.87 -7.44 11.34
C GLN A 14 9.84 -6.53 10.56
N ASP A 15 11.13 -6.89 10.54
CA ASP A 15 12.19 -6.13 9.88
C ASP A 15 12.21 -6.41 8.37
N TYR A 16 11.17 -5.96 7.68
CA TYR A 16 11.06 -6.03 6.23
C TYR A 16 10.41 -4.77 5.68
N ALA A 17 10.92 -4.32 4.53
CA ALA A 17 10.36 -3.20 3.81
C ALA A 17 8.96 -3.57 3.27
N ARG A 18 8.04 -2.61 3.31
CA ARG A 18 6.69 -2.77 2.73
C ARG A 18 6.23 -1.50 2.03
N LEU A 19 5.66 -1.66 0.85
CA LEU A 19 4.94 -0.60 0.15
C LEU A 19 3.50 -0.56 0.64
N ARG A 20 3.02 0.60 1.06
CA ARG A 20 1.62 0.81 1.46
C ARG A 20 0.87 1.46 0.32
N PHE A 21 -0.15 0.77 -0.20
CA PHE A 21 -1.08 1.35 -1.16
C PHE A 21 -2.37 1.75 -0.44
N GLY A 22 -2.68 3.04 -0.43
CA GLY A 22 -3.87 3.56 0.25
C GLY A 22 -5.10 3.45 -0.65
N ILE A 23 -6.13 2.75 -0.19
CA ILE A 23 -7.43 2.63 -0.88
C ILE A 23 -8.52 3.52 -0.26
N GLY A 24 -8.13 4.46 0.61
CA GLY A 24 -9.05 5.32 1.37
C GLY A 24 -9.44 4.74 2.74
N ASN A 25 -10.22 5.51 3.48
CA ASN A 25 -10.73 5.18 4.81
C ASN A 25 -12.20 5.57 4.99
N ASP A 26 -12.93 5.74 3.89
CA ASP A 26 -14.31 6.19 3.89
C ASP A 26 -15.26 5.00 4.11
N PHE A 27 -15.32 4.55 5.36
CA PHE A 27 -16.22 3.51 5.80
C PHE A 27 -16.71 3.77 7.23
N PRO A 28 -17.96 3.43 7.56
CA PRO A 28 -18.48 3.59 8.91
C PRO A 28 -17.71 2.70 9.90
N ARG A 29 -17.75 3.06 11.19
CA ARG A 29 -17.15 2.24 12.26
C ARG A 29 -17.70 0.82 12.18
N GLY A 30 -16.81 -0.16 11.94
CA GLY A 30 -17.16 -1.57 11.78
C GLY A 30 -17.27 -2.07 10.33
N GLY A 31 -17.38 -1.18 9.34
CA GLY A 31 -17.51 -1.53 7.91
C GLY A 31 -16.18 -1.77 7.18
N GLN A 32 -15.06 -1.87 7.89
CA GLN A 32 -13.74 -2.01 7.28
C GLN A 32 -13.60 -3.29 6.45
N ILE A 33 -14.21 -4.39 6.90
CA ILE A 33 -14.12 -5.68 6.20
C ILE A 33 -14.84 -5.59 4.86
N ASP A 34 -16.07 -5.07 4.86
CA ASP A 34 -16.88 -4.91 3.64
C ASP A 34 -16.24 -3.93 2.67
N PHE A 35 -15.61 -2.86 3.16
CA PHE A 35 -14.88 -1.90 2.34
C PHE A 35 -13.67 -2.54 1.63
N VAL A 36 -12.91 -3.39 2.33
CA VAL A 36 -11.71 -4.05 1.77
C VAL A 36 -12.07 -5.19 0.81
N LEU A 37 -13.23 -5.83 0.99
CA LEU A 37 -13.72 -6.91 0.13
C LEU A 37 -14.66 -6.42 -0.99
N GLY A 38 -15.04 -5.14 -0.96
CA GLY A 38 -15.94 -4.51 -1.92
C GLY A 38 -15.27 -4.17 -3.26
N HIS A 39 -16.06 -3.56 -4.14
CA HIS A 39 -15.59 -3.07 -5.43
C HIS A 39 -15.21 -1.58 -5.32
N PHE A 40 -14.25 -1.16 -6.14
CA PHE A 40 -13.94 0.26 -6.29
C PHE A 40 -15.08 1.00 -6.97
N THR A 41 -15.31 2.25 -6.56
CA THR A 41 -16.25 3.14 -7.24
C THR A 41 -15.65 3.66 -8.55
N ASP A 42 -16.49 4.15 -9.46
CA ASP A 42 -16.02 4.77 -10.70
C ASP A 42 -15.12 6.00 -10.45
N GLU A 43 -15.31 6.70 -9.33
CA GLU A 43 -14.45 7.82 -8.93
C GLU A 43 -13.09 7.35 -8.44
N ASP A 44 -13.04 6.27 -7.66
CA ASP A 44 -11.77 5.67 -7.22
C ASP A 44 -10.97 5.16 -8.42
N LEU A 45 -11.64 4.51 -9.37
CA LEU A 45 -11.02 3.97 -10.58
C LEU A 45 -10.37 5.05 -11.44
N LYS A 46 -10.95 6.25 -11.53
CA LYS A 46 -10.34 7.39 -12.27
C LYS A 46 -8.96 7.77 -11.74
N THR A 47 -8.74 7.63 -10.43
CA THR A 47 -7.43 7.94 -9.80
C THR A 47 -6.54 6.71 -9.64
N MET A 48 -7.07 5.51 -9.91
CA MET A 48 -6.38 4.25 -9.69
C MET A 48 -5.17 4.11 -10.61
N ASP A 49 -5.30 4.45 -11.89
CA ASP A 49 -4.23 4.30 -12.87
C ASP A 49 -2.99 5.13 -12.48
N GLU A 50 -3.18 6.38 -12.06
CA GLU A 50 -2.09 7.25 -11.58
C GLU A 50 -1.43 6.71 -10.30
N ARG A 51 -2.23 6.19 -9.37
CA ARG A 51 -1.73 5.58 -8.13
C ARG A 51 -0.93 4.31 -8.42
N VAL A 52 -1.40 3.47 -9.32
CA VAL A 52 -0.71 2.24 -9.74
C VAL A 52 0.59 2.57 -10.48
N ALA A 53 0.57 3.56 -11.37
CA ALA A 53 1.79 4.04 -12.04
C ALA A 53 2.83 4.54 -11.02
N THR A 54 2.40 5.32 -10.04
CA THR A 54 3.27 5.79 -8.95
C THR A 54 3.82 4.62 -8.12
N ALA A 55 2.99 3.61 -7.80
CA ALA A 55 3.43 2.42 -7.10
C ALA A 55 4.49 1.62 -7.89
N CYS A 56 4.32 1.49 -9.20
CA CYS A 56 5.30 0.87 -10.08
C CYS A 56 6.64 1.62 -10.06
N ASP A 57 6.62 2.95 -10.07
CA ASP A 57 7.85 3.75 -10.02
C ASP A 57 8.53 3.69 -8.64
N ILE A 58 7.75 3.61 -7.55
CA ILE A 58 8.28 3.33 -6.21
C ILE A 58 9.01 1.98 -6.19
N ILE A 59 8.43 0.93 -6.78
CA ILE A 59 9.05 -0.40 -6.84
C ILE A 59 10.38 -0.34 -7.61
N LYS A 60 10.40 0.34 -8.77
CA LYS A 60 11.63 0.53 -9.56
C LYS A 60 12.69 1.29 -8.76
N SER A 61 12.31 2.40 -8.13
CA SER A 61 13.20 3.21 -7.30
C SER A 61 13.76 2.40 -6.14
N PHE A 62 12.93 1.59 -5.48
CA PHE A 62 13.36 0.73 -4.39
C PHE A 62 14.43 -0.27 -4.83
N CYS A 63 14.24 -0.91 -6.00
CA CYS A 63 15.19 -1.87 -6.55
C CYS A 63 16.50 -1.22 -7.04
N LEU A 64 16.44 0.01 -7.57
CA LEU A 64 17.60 0.65 -8.22
C LEU A 64 18.37 1.60 -7.30
N ALA A 65 17.69 2.32 -6.42
CA ALA A 65 18.25 3.36 -5.56
C ALA A 65 18.23 3.01 -4.06
N GLY A 66 17.51 1.95 -3.68
CA GLY A 66 17.42 1.48 -2.30
C GLY A 66 16.44 2.27 -1.42
N ILE A 67 16.14 1.70 -0.24
CA ILE A 67 15.01 2.13 0.61
C ILE A 67 15.06 3.60 1.03
N SER A 68 16.24 4.10 1.43
CA SER A 68 16.37 5.47 1.97
C SER A 68 16.07 6.54 0.93
N ILE A 69 16.56 6.37 -0.31
CA ILE A 69 16.32 7.32 -1.40
C ILE A 69 14.85 7.28 -1.80
N THR A 70 14.31 6.08 -2.01
CA THR A 70 12.90 5.90 -2.37
C THR A 70 11.96 6.49 -1.32
N MET A 71 12.21 6.25 -0.03
CA MET A 71 11.39 6.83 1.04
C MET A 71 11.41 8.35 1.03
N ASN A 72 12.57 8.98 0.85
CA ASN A 72 12.67 10.44 0.78
C ASN A 72 11.94 11.03 -0.44
N GLN A 73 11.94 10.30 -1.56
CA GLN A 73 11.31 10.76 -2.79
C GLN A 73 9.78 10.67 -2.74
N TYR A 74 9.24 9.58 -2.20
CA TYR A 74 7.81 9.25 -2.30
C TYR A 74 7.01 9.40 -1.00
N ASN A 75 7.64 9.37 0.18
CA ASN A 75 6.95 9.61 1.46
C ASN A 75 6.86 11.11 1.79
N LYS A 76 6.64 11.96 0.77
CA LYS A 76 6.45 13.40 0.99
C LYS A 76 5.13 13.62 1.73
N LYS A 77 5.23 14.44 2.77
CA LYS A 77 4.12 14.83 3.65
C LYS A 77 3.03 15.56 2.90
#